data_AF-A0A0S2TDH7-F1
#
_entry.id   AF-A0A0S2TDH7-F1
#
_cell.length_a   1.000
_cell.length_b   1.000
_cell.length_c   1.000
_cell.angle_alpha   90.00
_cell.angle_beta   90.00
_cell.angle_gamma   90.00
#
_symmetry.space_group_name_H-M   'P 1'
#
loop_
_entity.id
_entity.type
_entity.pdbx_description
1 polymer ?
#
loop_
_entity_poly.entity_id
_entity_poly.type
_entity_poly.pdbx_seq_one_letter_code
_entity_poly.pdbx_strand_id
1 'polypeptide(L)'
;MPWPAGRRCEESNYIMIGGTLLFVIATYALMVWAFFWAKKRYFHIPVMASIMLIDLFFPVYLVLNKDWYRRLIEQEEILSFMIWMHFILVLVLYALYVLQILTARKLLKGDDSVRADHRAQGKGILIARALVILSAAMLIEPVDQ
;
A
#
# COMPACT_ATOMS: atom_id res chain seq x y z
N MET A 1 34.08 5.12 27.89
CA MET A 1 34.00 4.63 26.50
C MET A 1 32.59 4.10 26.27
N PRO A 2 31.75 4.75 25.45
CA PRO A 2 30.40 4.26 25.18
C PRO A 2 30.45 3.05 24.22
N TRP A 3 29.58 2.09 24.49
CA TRP A 3 29.49 0.77 23.87
C TRP A 3 29.00 0.85 22.40
N PRO A 4 29.53 0.05 21.44
CA PRO A 4 29.17 0.12 20.02
C PRO A 4 27.77 -0.44 19.65
N ALA A 5 26.90 -0.70 20.64
CA ALA A 5 25.57 -1.27 20.38
C ALA A 5 24.60 -0.28 19.69
N GLY A 6 24.74 1.03 19.93
CA GLY A 6 23.82 2.05 19.37
C GLY A 6 23.81 2.07 17.83
N ARG A 7 25.00 2.15 17.21
CA ARG A 7 25.13 2.20 15.75
C ARG A 7 24.53 0.99 15.02
N ARG A 8 24.60 -0.20 15.61
CA ARG A 8 24.10 -1.43 14.98
C ARG A 8 22.57 -1.51 14.98
N CYS A 9 21.91 -0.94 15.99
CA CYS A 9 20.46 -0.84 16.05
C CYS A 9 19.93 0.23 15.08
N GLU A 10 20.61 1.37 14.99
CA GLU A 10 20.28 2.44 14.01
C GLU A 10 20.39 1.93 12.57
N GLU A 11 21.53 1.35 12.17
CA GLU A 11 21.73 0.80 10.82
C GLU A 11 20.68 -0.28 10.46
N SER A 12 20.32 -1.14 11.42
CA SER A 12 19.27 -2.15 11.23
C SER A 12 17.89 -1.52 10.99
N ASN A 13 17.57 -0.41 11.67
CA ASN A 13 16.30 0.29 11.49
C ASN A 13 16.22 0.98 10.11
N TYR A 14 17.29 1.59 9.63
CA TYR A 14 17.34 2.19 8.28
C TYR A 14 17.16 1.13 7.19
N ILE A 15 17.83 -0.02 7.31
CA ILE A 15 17.67 -1.15 6.36
C ILE A 15 16.22 -1.65 6.38
N MET A 16 15.60 -1.74 7.56
CA MET A 16 14.25 -2.25 7.72
C MET A 16 13.15 -1.27 7.27
N ILE A 17 13.35 0.05 7.41
CA ILE A 17 12.42 1.08 6.91
C ILE A 17 12.58 1.23 5.39
N GLY A 18 13.83 1.33 4.92
CA GLY A 18 14.14 1.39 3.49
C GLY A 18 13.64 0.15 2.73
N GLY A 19 13.78 -1.04 3.32
CA GLY A 19 13.26 -2.29 2.76
C GLY A 19 11.74 -2.29 2.60
N THR A 20 11.00 -1.82 3.61
CA THR A 20 9.52 -1.71 3.55
C THR A 20 9.09 -0.73 2.45
N LEU A 21 9.73 0.43 2.34
CA LEU A 21 9.42 1.43 1.31
C LEU A 21 9.74 0.91 -0.11
N LEU A 22 10.91 0.28 -0.30
CA LEU A 22 11.29 -0.33 -1.58
C LEU A 22 10.33 -1.44 -1.99
N PHE A 23 9.88 -2.26 -1.04
CA PHE A 23 8.90 -3.30 -1.29
C PHE A 23 7.56 -2.73 -1.80
N VAL A 24 7.01 -1.70 -1.15
CA VAL A 24 5.75 -1.09 -1.61
C VAL A 24 5.90 -0.40 -2.97
N ILE A 25 7.05 0.23 -3.26
CA ILE A 25 7.35 0.79 -4.58
C ILE A 25 7.45 -0.32 -5.64
N ALA A 26 8.11 -1.44 -5.33
CA ALA A 26 8.22 -2.58 -6.25
C ALA A 26 6.85 -3.18 -6.57
N THR A 27 5.98 -3.36 -5.57
CA THR A 27 4.60 -3.83 -5.81
C THR A 27 3.78 -2.83 -6.62
N TYR A 28 3.99 -1.52 -6.43
CA TYR A 28 3.37 -0.49 -7.28
C TYR A 28 3.81 -0.61 -8.74
N ALA A 29 5.11 -0.73 -8.99
CA ALA A 29 5.64 -0.92 -10.34
C ALA A 29 5.09 -2.20 -10.99
N LEU A 30 4.99 -3.30 -10.23
CA LEU A 30 4.37 -4.54 -10.68
C LEU A 30 2.88 -4.36 -11.02
N MET A 31 2.13 -3.57 -10.22
CA MET A 31 0.73 -3.24 -10.51
C MET A 31 0.58 -2.43 -11.80
N VAL A 32 1.43 -1.42 -12.00
CA VAL A 32 1.48 -0.63 -13.25
C VAL A 32 1.77 -1.55 -14.43
N TRP A 33 2.72 -2.47 -14.28
CA TRP A 33 3.03 -3.45 -15.31
C TRP A 33 1.84 -4.35 -15.65
N ALA A 34 1.15 -4.88 -14.63
CA ALA A 34 -0.07 -5.67 -14.78
C ALA A 34 -1.22 -4.88 -15.46
N PHE A 35 -1.31 -3.57 -15.23
CA PHE A 35 -2.31 -2.71 -15.88
C PHE A 35 -2.12 -2.64 -17.40
N PHE A 36 -0.87 -2.46 -17.87
CA PHE A 36 -0.59 -2.42 -19.31
C PHE A 36 -0.77 -3.78 -20.00
N TRP A 37 -0.48 -4.89 -19.29
CA TRP A 37 -0.65 -6.25 -19.80
C TRP A 37 -1.98 -6.91 -19.41
N ALA A 38 -3.03 -6.12 -19.11
CA ALA A 38 -4.33 -6.61 -18.65
C ALA A 38 -5.02 -7.64 -19.60
N LYS A 39 -4.63 -7.69 -20.88
CA LYS A 39 -5.11 -8.72 -21.83
C LYS A 39 -4.71 -10.14 -21.40
N LYS A 40 -3.55 -10.31 -20.76
CA LYS A 40 -3.05 -11.60 -20.28
C LYS A 40 -3.65 -11.91 -18.90
N ARG A 41 -4.90 -12.42 -18.89
CA ARG A 41 -5.67 -12.67 -17.66
C ARG A 41 -4.94 -13.56 -16.64
N TYR A 42 -4.20 -14.57 -17.12
CA TYR A 42 -3.41 -15.48 -16.27
C TYR A 42 -2.28 -14.79 -15.50
N PHE A 43 -1.84 -13.62 -15.95
CA PHE A 43 -0.84 -12.81 -15.27
C PHE A 43 -1.51 -11.68 -14.48
N HIS A 44 -2.42 -10.95 -15.11
CA HIS A 44 -3.07 -9.80 -14.51
C HIS A 44 -3.87 -10.15 -13.24
N ILE A 45 -4.70 -11.21 -13.29
CA ILE A 45 -5.58 -11.53 -12.17
C ILE A 45 -4.79 -11.97 -10.93
N PRO A 46 -3.83 -12.92 -11.02
CA PRO A 46 -3.04 -13.30 -9.85
C PRO A 46 -2.25 -12.13 -9.26
N VAL A 47 -1.60 -11.32 -10.11
CA VAL A 47 -0.83 -10.15 -9.64
C VAL A 47 -1.70 -9.16 -8.90
N MET A 48 -2.85 -8.77 -9.48
CA MET A 48 -3.76 -7.82 -8.83
C MET A 48 -4.31 -8.39 -7.52
N ALA A 49 -4.70 -9.67 -7.49
CA ALA A 49 -5.19 -10.32 -6.29
C ALA A 49 -4.14 -10.38 -5.19
N SER A 50 -2.90 -10.78 -5.50
CA SER A 50 -1.80 -10.81 -4.55
C SER A 50 -1.50 -9.43 -3.98
N ILE A 51 -1.47 -8.39 -4.83
CA ILE A 51 -1.19 -7.02 -4.37
C ILE A 51 -2.33 -6.48 -3.49
N MET A 52 -3.59 -6.74 -3.84
CA MET A 52 -4.74 -6.37 -2.99
C MET A 52 -4.68 -7.04 -1.61
N LEU A 53 -4.26 -8.31 -1.55
CA LEU A 53 -4.07 -9.02 -0.28
C LEU A 53 -2.91 -8.43 0.52
N ILE A 54 -1.79 -8.13 -0.14
CA ILE A 54 -0.65 -7.46 0.50
C ILE A 54 -1.12 -6.16 1.16
N ASP A 55 -1.85 -5.31 0.44
CA ASP A 55 -2.37 -4.06 0.99
C ASP A 55 -3.28 -4.28 2.19
N LEU A 56 -4.22 -5.22 2.07
CA LEU A 56 -5.18 -5.52 3.12
C LEU A 56 -4.50 -5.93 4.43
N PHE A 57 -3.42 -6.72 4.33
CA PHE A 57 -2.67 -7.22 5.48
C PHE A 57 -1.51 -6.31 5.91
N PHE A 58 -1.15 -5.31 5.11
CA PHE A 58 -0.04 -4.41 5.42
C PHE A 58 -0.22 -3.63 6.73
N PRO A 59 -1.40 -3.06 7.04
CA PRO A 59 -1.63 -2.40 8.32
C PRO A 59 -1.44 -3.35 9.52
N VAL A 60 -1.88 -4.61 9.38
CA VAL A 60 -1.70 -5.63 10.42
C VAL A 60 -0.21 -5.92 10.63
N TYR A 61 0.54 -6.06 9.54
CA TYR A 61 1.99 -6.23 9.60
C TYR A 61 2.67 -5.06 10.33
N LEU A 62 2.29 -3.81 10.05
CA LEU A 62 2.85 -2.62 10.69
C LEU A 62 2.55 -2.57 12.19
N VAL A 63 1.32 -2.87 12.60
CA VAL A 63 0.94 -2.92 14.02
C VAL A 63 1.74 -3.98 14.77
N LEU A 64 1.95 -5.16 14.17
CA LEU A 64 2.63 -6.28 14.81
C LEU A 64 4.16 -6.16 14.83
N ASN A 65 4.77 -5.43 13.89
CA ASN A 65 6.23 -5.48 13.68
C ASN A 65 6.94 -4.13 13.73
N LYS A 66 6.22 -3.00 13.80
CA LYS A 66 6.81 -1.66 13.59
C LYS A 66 6.41 -0.62 14.63
N ASP A 67 6.03 -1.04 15.85
CA ASP A 67 5.64 -0.16 16.98
C ASP A 67 4.54 0.88 16.66
N TRP A 68 3.77 0.67 15.58
CA TRP A 68 2.69 1.57 15.19
C TRP A 68 1.59 1.66 16.24
N TYR A 69 1.42 0.63 17.07
CA TYR A 69 0.53 0.70 18.22
C TYR A 69 0.96 1.82 19.19
N ARG A 70 2.25 1.84 19.54
CA ARG A 70 2.82 2.87 20.41
C ARG A 70 2.69 4.27 19.80
N ARG A 71 3.04 4.42 18.51
CA ARG A 71 2.93 5.74 17.84
C ARG A 71 1.48 6.24 17.77
N LEU A 72 0.57 5.40 17.31
CA LEU A 72 -0.83 5.80 17.12
C LEU A 72 -1.55 6.04 18.45
N ILE A 73 -1.33 5.17 19.45
CA ILE A 73 -2.12 5.16 20.69
C ILE A 73 -1.38 5.84 21.84
N GLU A 74 -0.14 5.45 22.13
CA GLU A 74 0.59 5.98 23.29
C GLU A 74 1.12 7.40 23.05
N GLN A 75 1.46 7.74 21.79
CA GLN A 75 1.92 9.09 21.41
C GLN A 75 0.79 9.95 20.82
N GLU A 76 -0.45 9.44 20.83
CA GLU A 76 -1.66 10.13 20.36
C GLU A 76 -1.57 10.66 18.90
N GLU A 77 -0.63 10.14 18.09
CA GLU A 77 -0.45 10.58 16.70
C GLU A 77 -1.69 10.27 15.85
N ILE A 78 -2.57 9.35 16.29
CA ILE A 78 -3.84 9.05 15.62
C ILE A 78 -4.74 10.28 15.43
N LEU A 79 -4.58 11.33 16.24
CA LEU A 79 -5.32 12.59 16.09
C LEU A 79 -4.70 13.54 15.05
N SER A 80 -3.52 13.21 14.53
CA SER A 80 -2.83 14.05 13.57
C SER A 80 -3.53 14.06 12.20
N PHE A 81 -3.52 15.23 11.58
CA PHE A 81 -4.10 15.43 10.25
C PHE A 81 -3.49 14.48 9.20
N MET A 82 -2.17 14.27 9.24
CA MET A 82 -1.48 13.45 8.24
C MET A 82 -1.89 11.97 8.33
N ILE A 83 -2.05 11.44 9.55
CA ILE A 83 -2.53 10.06 9.74
C ILE A 83 -3.97 9.91 9.25
N TRP A 84 -4.86 10.85 9.54
CA TRP A 84 -6.24 10.80 9.03
C TRP A 84 -6.31 10.91 7.51
N MET A 85 -5.50 11.78 6.90
CA MET A 85 -5.39 11.88 5.45
C MET A 85 -4.93 10.57 4.82
N HIS A 86 -3.86 9.95 5.36
CA HIS A 86 -3.38 8.65 4.91
C HIS A 86 -4.45 7.56 5.09
N PHE A 87 -5.10 7.51 6.25
CA PHE A 87 -6.13 6.53 6.57
C PHE A 87 -7.32 6.62 5.61
N ILE A 88 -7.82 7.82 5.33
CA ILE A 88 -8.92 8.02 4.37
C ILE A 88 -8.49 7.59 2.96
N LEU A 89 -7.25 7.87 2.54
CA LEU A 89 -6.72 7.39 1.25
C LEU A 89 -6.72 5.85 1.16
N VAL A 90 -6.33 5.16 2.23
CA VAL A 90 -6.39 3.69 2.31
C VAL A 90 -7.83 3.20 2.21
N LEU A 91 -8.79 3.83 2.91
CA LEU A 91 -10.21 3.46 2.81
C LEU A 91 -10.76 3.65 1.39
N VAL A 92 -10.42 4.76 0.73
CA VAL A 92 -10.78 5.01 -0.67
C VAL A 92 -10.18 3.94 -1.59
N LEU A 93 -8.92 3.57 -1.39
CA LEU A 93 -8.27 2.50 -2.14
C LEU A 93 -9.02 1.17 -1.99
N TYR A 94 -9.45 0.81 -0.78
CA TYR A 94 -10.23 -0.41 -0.53
C TYR A 94 -11.62 -0.36 -1.16
N ALA A 95 -12.31 0.78 -1.10
CA ALA A 95 -13.58 0.96 -1.80
C ALA A 95 -13.41 0.75 -3.32
N LEU A 96 -12.35 1.31 -3.91
CA LEU A 96 -12.03 1.12 -5.32
C LEU A 96 -11.70 -0.34 -5.65
N TYR A 97 -11.01 -1.07 -4.77
CA TYR A 97 -10.80 -2.52 -4.94
C TYR A 97 -12.10 -3.30 -4.99
N VAL A 98 -13.06 -3.01 -4.10
CA VAL A 98 -14.37 -3.66 -4.13
C VAL A 98 -15.05 -3.42 -5.48
N LEU A 99 -15.10 -2.17 -5.94
CA LEU A 99 -15.70 -1.83 -7.25
C LEU A 99 -14.99 -2.54 -8.41
N GLN A 100 -13.66 -2.55 -8.41
CA GLN A 100 -12.84 -3.23 -9.42
C GLN A 100 -13.11 -4.74 -9.47
N ILE A 101 -13.28 -5.39 -8.31
CA ILE A 101 -13.61 -6.81 -8.21
C ILE A 101 -15.03 -7.06 -8.76
N LEU A 102 -16.00 -6.21 -8.43
CA LEU A 102 -17.36 -6.34 -8.95
C LEU A 102 -17.40 -6.24 -10.48
N THR A 103 -16.69 -5.27 -11.07
CA THR A 103 -16.61 -5.12 -12.53
C THR A 103 -15.78 -6.26 -13.16
N ALA A 104 -14.71 -6.73 -12.51
CA ALA A 104 -13.93 -7.88 -12.97
C ALA A 104 -14.80 -9.15 -13.05
N ARG A 105 -15.64 -9.42 -12.04
CA ARG A 105 -16.54 -10.58 -12.02
C ARG A 105 -17.54 -10.54 -13.18
N LYS A 106 -18.04 -9.37 -13.56
CA LYS A 106 -18.91 -9.20 -14.73
C LYS A 106 -18.15 -9.48 -16.04
N LEU A 107 -16.94 -8.94 -16.20
CA LEU A 107 -16.08 -9.21 -17.36
C LEU A 107 -15.70 -10.68 -17.50
N LEU A 108 -15.51 -11.40 -16.39
CA LEU A 108 -15.25 -12.84 -16.39
C LEU A 108 -16.46 -13.65 -16.85
N LYS A 109 -17.68 -13.13 -16.64
CA LYS A 109 -18.93 -13.69 -17.16
C LYS A 109 -19.20 -13.32 -18.62
N GLY A 110 -18.33 -12.52 -19.25
CA GLY A 110 -18.46 -12.10 -20.65
C GLY A 110 -19.25 -10.80 -20.86
N ASP A 111 -19.61 -10.08 -19.79
CA ASP A 111 -20.25 -8.77 -19.91
C ASP A 111 -19.21 -7.69 -20.20
N ASP A 112 -19.04 -7.38 -21.48
CA ASP A 112 -18.08 -6.39 -21.97
C ASP A 112 -18.52 -4.94 -21.76
N SER A 113 -19.78 -4.68 -21.38
CA SER A 113 -20.29 -3.32 -21.19
C SER A 113 -19.55 -2.56 -20.07
N VAL A 114 -19.08 -3.29 -19.05
CA VAL A 114 -18.37 -2.73 -17.89
C VAL A 114 -16.86 -2.57 -18.09
N ARG A 115 -16.34 -2.84 -19.29
CA ARG A 115 -14.90 -2.82 -19.58
C ARG A 115 -14.28 -1.44 -19.44
N ALA A 116 -14.99 -0.41 -19.88
CA ALA A 116 -14.55 0.98 -19.77
C ALA A 116 -14.45 1.39 -18.29
N ASP A 117 -15.48 1.06 -17.51
CA ASP A 117 -15.54 1.33 -16.07
C ASP A 117 -14.43 0.60 -15.32
N HIS A 118 -14.22 -0.69 -15.59
CA HIS A 118 -13.13 -1.47 -14.99
C HIS A 118 -11.75 -0.86 -15.27
N ARG A 119 -11.55 -0.31 -16.48
CA ARG A 119 -10.29 0.34 -16.83
C ARG A 119 -10.16 1.71 -16.16
N ALA A 120 -11.24 2.48 -16.05
CA ALA A 120 -11.27 3.77 -15.36
C ALA A 120 -11.01 3.60 -13.85
N GLN A 121 -11.70 2.66 -13.21
CA GLN A 121 -11.48 2.24 -11.83
C GLN A 121 -10.02 1.80 -11.61
N GLY A 122 -9.45 1.00 -12.52
CA GLY A 122 -8.04 0.62 -12.49
C GLY A 122 -7.06 1.82 -12.51
N LYS A 123 -7.36 2.87 -13.27
CA LYS A 123 -6.57 4.13 -13.21
C LYS A 123 -6.72 4.83 -11.86
N GLY A 124 -7.96 4.89 -11.34
CA GLY A 124 -8.25 5.45 -10.02
C GLY A 124 -7.46 4.74 -8.92
N ILE A 125 -7.38 3.41 -8.97
CA ILE A 125 -6.57 2.58 -8.07
C ILE A 125 -5.08 2.95 -8.16
N LEU A 126 -4.52 3.06 -9.37
CA LEU A 126 -3.11 3.42 -9.54
C LEU A 126 -2.78 4.80 -8.96
N ILE A 127 -3.70 5.76 -9.10
CA ILE A 127 -3.53 7.10 -8.53
C ILE A 127 -3.65 7.04 -7.01
N ALA A 128 -4.72 6.44 -6.48
CA ALA A 128 -4.94 6.32 -5.04
C ALA A 128 -3.77 5.59 -4.34
N ARG A 129 -3.29 4.49 -4.93
CA ARG A 129 -2.15 3.73 -4.41
C ARG A 129 -0.86 4.56 -4.41
N ALA A 130 -0.61 5.36 -5.44
CA ALA A 130 0.54 6.26 -5.45
C ALA A 130 0.46 7.28 -4.31
N LEU A 131 -0.72 7.88 -4.08
CA LEU A 131 -0.94 8.81 -2.97
C LEU A 131 -0.81 8.14 -1.60
N VAL A 132 -1.25 6.89 -1.44
CA VAL A 132 -1.04 6.10 -0.23
C VAL A 132 0.45 5.88 0.03
N ILE A 133 1.23 5.52 -0.98
CA ILE A 133 2.69 5.33 -0.83
C ILE A 133 3.38 6.65 -0.47
N LEU A 134 3.01 7.76 -1.14
CA LEU A 134 3.58 9.07 -0.86
C LEU A 134 3.26 9.55 0.55
N SER A 135 1.99 9.47 0.96
CA SER A 135 1.59 9.84 2.33
C SER A 135 2.21 8.92 3.39
N ALA A 136 2.37 7.63 3.11
CA ALA A 136 3.10 6.72 4.00
C ALA A 136 4.57 7.13 4.13
N ALA A 137 5.23 7.47 3.01
CA ALA A 137 6.63 7.92 3.02
C ALA A 137 6.81 9.21 3.82
N MET A 138 5.82 10.11 3.81
CA MET A 138 5.81 11.33 4.63
C MET A 138 5.59 11.08 6.12
N LEU A 139 5.01 9.92 6.50
CA LEU A 139 4.82 9.50 7.90
C LEU A 139 6.04 8.75 8.47
N ILE A 140 7.04 8.46 7.64
CA ILE A 140 8.31 7.93 8.10
C ILE A 140 9.09 9.09 8.73
N GLU A 141 9.20 9.08 10.05
CA GLU A 141 10.09 9.99 10.75
C GLU A 141 11.55 9.57 10.57
N PRO A 142 12.48 10.52 10.41
CA PRO A 142 13.90 10.25 10.56
C PRO A 142 14.17 9.82 12.01
N VAL A 143 15.09 8.88 12.22
CA VAL A 143 15.43 8.32 13.54
C VAL A 143 16.09 9.34 14.49
N ASP A 144 16.29 10.58 14.06
CA ASP A 144 17.00 11.61 14.83
C ASP A 144 16.10 12.82 15.13
N GLN A 145 15.41 12.77 16.29
CA GLN A 145 15.13 13.94 17.15
C GLN A 145 15.15 13.55 18.63
#